data_AF-A0A1F7I814-F1
#
_entry.id   AF-A0A1F7I814-F1
#
_cell.length_a   1.000
_cell.length_b   1.000
_cell.length_c   1.000
_cell.angle_alpha   90.00
_cell.angle_beta   90.00
_cell.angle_gamma   90.00
#
_symmetry.space_group_name_H-M   'P 1'
#
loop_
_entity.id
_entity.type
_entity.pdbx_description
1 polymer ?
#
loop_
_entity_poly.entity_id
_entity_poly.type
_entity_poly.pdbx_seq_one_letter_code
_entity_poly.pdbx_strand_id
1 'polypeptide(L)'
;MLVILNSKATTKDIKTASEDYESFIKITIDIVKEKVIIGGEYHYDAEQELLRMGSKQEDILGGGFNLDTKVFATNALINMKPKYNSSAEILNEKKRIIFLKIAKKYLDVLFK
;
A
#
# COMPACT_ATOMS: atom_id res chain seq x y z
N MET A 1 12.21 -5.71 -1.15
CA MET A 1 12.46 -4.60 -2.12
C MET A 1 11.19 -3.83 -2.47
N LEU A 2 11.32 -2.59 -2.98
CA LEU A 2 10.19 -1.79 -3.51
C LEU A 2 9.83 -2.19 -4.94
N VAL A 3 8.54 -2.35 -5.21
CA VAL A 3 8.01 -2.67 -6.54
C VAL A 3 6.91 -1.69 -6.91
N ILE A 4 7.11 -0.95 -8.01
CA ILE A 4 6.13 -0.02 -8.57
C ILE A 4 5.24 -0.78 -9.54
N LEU A 5 3.92 -0.76 -9.29
CA LEU A 5 2.95 -1.47 -10.11
C LEU A 5 2.30 -0.53 -11.14
N ASN A 6 2.59 -0.76 -12.43
CA ASN A 6 1.91 -0.09 -13.55
C ASN A 6 0.63 -0.82 -13.98
N SER A 7 0.46 -2.06 -13.53
CA SER A 7 -0.68 -2.94 -13.81
C SER A 7 -0.87 -3.89 -12.62
N LYS A 8 -1.81 -4.85 -12.74
CA LYS A 8 -1.96 -5.93 -11.76
C LYS A 8 -0.61 -6.62 -11.48
N ALA A 9 -0.37 -6.95 -10.21
CA ALA A 9 0.83 -7.61 -9.77
C ALA A 9 0.92 -9.03 -10.35
N THR A 10 2.12 -9.41 -10.74
CA THR A 10 2.48 -10.79 -11.09
C THR A 10 2.97 -11.54 -9.85
N THR A 11 3.04 -12.87 -9.92
CA THR A 11 3.64 -13.69 -8.84
C THR A 11 5.10 -13.30 -8.56
N LYS A 12 5.83 -12.82 -9.57
CA LYS A 12 7.19 -12.30 -9.42
C LYS A 12 7.22 -11.00 -8.62
N ASP A 13 6.28 -10.09 -8.87
CA ASP A 13 6.17 -8.83 -8.13
C ASP A 13 5.87 -9.10 -6.66
N ILE A 14 4.93 -10.01 -6.39
CA ILE A 14 4.60 -10.48 -5.04
C ILE A 14 5.85 -11.01 -4.34
N LYS A 15 6.57 -11.94 -4.99
CA LYS A 15 7.77 -12.56 -4.41
C LYS A 15 8.83 -11.51 -4.06
N THR A 16 9.08 -10.57 -4.98
CA THR A 16 10.05 -9.47 -4.79
C THR A 16 9.64 -8.55 -3.64
N ALA A 17 8.35 -8.27 -3.52
CA ALA A 17 7.80 -7.39 -2.49
C ALA A 17 7.78 -8.01 -1.09
N SER A 18 7.72 -9.35 -0.99
CA SER A 18 7.76 -10.10 0.27
C SER A 18 9.18 -10.50 0.72
N GLU A 19 10.23 -10.13 -0.02
CA GLU A 19 11.61 -10.50 0.35
C GLU A 19 12.02 -9.97 1.73
N ASP A 20 11.51 -8.79 2.10
CA ASP A 20 11.82 -8.16 3.39
C ASP A 20 10.95 -8.73 4.53
N TYR A 21 9.83 -9.39 4.19
CA TYR A 21 8.81 -9.87 5.13
C TYR A 21 8.09 -11.11 4.58
N GLU A 22 8.47 -12.28 5.09
CA GLU A 22 8.04 -13.59 4.57
C GLU A 22 6.51 -13.75 4.48
N SER A 23 5.77 -13.24 5.48
CA SER A 23 4.31 -13.38 5.58
C SER A 23 3.52 -12.08 5.34
N PHE A 24 4.18 -10.98 4.96
CA PHE A 24 3.51 -9.68 4.89
C PHE A 24 3.99 -8.81 3.73
N ILE A 25 3.06 -8.34 2.91
CA ILE A 25 3.37 -7.41 1.83
C ILE A 25 2.90 -6.03 2.25
N LYS A 26 3.85 -5.10 2.38
CA LYS A 26 3.55 -3.68 2.56
C LYS A 26 2.95 -3.11 1.29
N ILE A 27 1.93 -2.26 1.44
CA ILE A 27 1.24 -1.62 0.33
C ILE A 27 1.13 -0.13 0.63
N THR A 28 1.55 0.70 -0.32
CA THR A 28 1.40 2.16 -0.26
C THR A 28 0.78 2.65 -1.57
N ILE A 29 -0.30 3.42 -1.48
CA ILE A 29 -1.15 3.79 -2.62
C ILE A 29 -1.43 5.28 -2.61
N ASP A 30 -1.25 5.95 -3.75
CA ASP A 30 -1.94 7.20 -4.03
C ASP A 30 -3.37 6.88 -4.51
N ILE A 31 -4.36 7.17 -3.66
CA ILE A 31 -5.75 6.80 -3.93
C ILE A 31 -6.45 7.72 -4.95
N VAL A 32 -5.85 8.86 -5.31
CA VAL A 32 -6.39 9.79 -6.31
C VAL A 32 -5.82 9.49 -7.69
N LYS A 33 -4.51 9.21 -7.76
CA LYS A 33 -3.82 8.87 -9.02
C LYS A 33 -3.77 7.38 -9.33
N GLU A 34 -4.25 6.55 -8.40
CA GLU A 34 -4.24 5.09 -8.49
C GLU A 34 -2.85 4.50 -8.75
N LYS A 35 -1.82 5.09 -8.13
CA LYS A 35 -0.43 4.59 -8.18
C LYS A 35 -0.18 3.68 -7.00
N VAL A 36 0.30 2.47 -7.25
CA VAL A 36 0.49 1.44 -6.23
C VAL A 36 1.97 1.04 -6.17
N ILE A 37 2.52 1.05 -4.97
CA ILE A 37 3.85 0.53 -4.67
C ILE A 37 3.69 -0.53 -3.58
N ILE A 38 4.36 -1.68 -3.76
CA ILE A 38 4.37 -2.77 -2.78
C ILE A 38 5.79 -3.09 -2.33
N GLY A 39 5.90 -3.68 -1.14
CA GLY A 39 7.16 -4.03 -0.50
C GLY A 39 7.89 -2.81 0.07
N GLY A 40 9.21 -2.94 0.20
CA GLY A 40 10.08 -1.97 0.84
C GLY A 40 10.27 -2.23 2.34
N GLU A 41 11.45 -1.86 2.84
CA GLU A 41 11.78 -2.00 4.26
C GLU A 41 10.84 -1.14 5.11
N TYR A 42 10.47 0.06 4.65
CA TYR A 42 9.48 0.91 5.30
C TYR A 42 8.45 1.48 4.31
N HIS A 43 7.24 1.78 4.81
CA HIS A 43 6.24 2.53 4.03
C HIS A 43 6.73 3.90 3.59
N TYR A 44 7.68 4.47 4.36
CA TYR A 44 8.31 5.74 4.07
C TYR A 44 8.97 5.75 2.69
N ASP A 45 9.68 4.69 2.33
CA ASP A 45 10.40 4.64 1.05
C ASP A 45 9.42 4.69 -0.14
N ALA A 46 8.32 3.96 -0.03
CA ALA A 46 7.23 3.98 -1.02
C ALA A 46 6.51 5.34 -1.05
N GLU A 47 6.29 5.98 0.11
CA GLU A 47 5.72 7.33 0.17
C GLU A 47 6.62 8.35 -0.54
N GLN A 48 7.93 8.32 -0.28
CA GLN A 48 8.89 9.21 -0.93
C GLN A 48 8.87 9.03 -2.46
N GLU A 49 8.82 7.79 -2.94
CA GLU A 49 8.76 7.53 -4.38
C GLU A 49 7.46 8.06 -5.01
N LEU A 50 6.31 7.86 -4.36
CA LEU A 50 5.04 8.44 -4.82
C LEU A 50 5.11 9.98 -4.87
N LEU A 51 5.68 10.61 -3.85
CA LEU A 51 5.89 12.07 -3.83
C LEU A 51 6.79 12.54 -4.99
N ARG A 52 7.88 11.82 -5.29
CA ARG A 52 8.74 12.08 -6.45
C ARG A 52 7.99 11.94 -7.78
N MET A 53 7.05 11.00 -7.84
CA MET A 53 6.13 10.81 -8.98
C MET A 53 4.97 11.82 -8.99
N GLY A 54 5.02 12.84 -8.13
CA GLY A 54 4.10 13.98 -8.08
C GLY A 54 2.82 13.74 -7.28
N SER A 55 2.72 12.66 -6.50
CA SER A 55 1.59 12.43 -5.57
C SER A 55 1.57 13.47 -4.46
N LYS A 56 0.41 13.68 -3.83
CA LYS A 56 0.27 14.54 -2.66
C LYS A 56 0.28 13.70 -1.40
N GLN A 57 0.93 14.18 -0.35
CA GLN A 57 0.98 13.46 0.92
C GLN A 57 -0.42 13.12 1.46
N GLU A 58 -1.41 14.00 1.33
CA GLU A 58 -2.78 13.74 1.81
C GLU A 58 -3.53 12.61 1.07
N ASP A 59 -3.07 12.25 -0.13
CA ASP A 59 -3.65 11.24 -1.01
C ASP A 59 -2.91 9.90 -0.93
N ILE A 60 -1.73 9.86 -0.30
CA ILE A 60 -0.96 8.62 -0.09
C ILE A 60 -1.43 7.91 1.17
N LEU A 61 -1.77 6.63 1.09
CA LEU A 61 -2.17 5.81 2.23
C LEU A 61 -1.37 4.52 2.25
N GLY A 62 -1.02 4.06 3.44
CA GLY A 62 -0.30 2.82 3.68
C GLY A 62 -1.17 1.75 4.35
N GLY A 63 -0.75 0.51 4.17
CA GLY A 63 -1.33 -0.66 4.79
C GLY A 63 -0.55 -1.90 4.37
N GLY A 64 -1.19 -3.05 4.34
CA GLY A 64 -0.54 -4.23 3.80
C GLY A 64 -1.46 -5.41 3.62
N PHE A 65 -0.87 -6.54 3.29
CA PHE A 65 -1.57 -7.79 3.09
C PHE A 65 -0.80 -8.91 3.76
N ASN A 66 -1.47 -9.59 4.69
CA ASN A 66 -0.90 -10.77 5.34
C ASN A 66 -1.13 -11.99 4.45
N LEU A 67 -0.04 -12.65 4.05
CA LEU A 67 -0.06 -13.77 3.13
C LEU A 67 -0.63 -15.05 3.76
N ASP A 68 -0.56 -15.19 5.08
CA ASP A 68 -1.06 -16.35 5.82
C ASP A 68 -2.56 -16.23 6.08
N THR A 69 -3.01 -15.09 6.60
CA THR A 69 -4.42 -14.88 6.95
C THR A 69 -5.27 -14.39 5.77
N LYS A 70 -4.63 -13.96 4.68
CA LYS A 70 -5.27 -13.34 3.50
C LYS A 70 -6.08 -12.08 3.85
N VAL A 71 -5.69 -11.37 4.90
CA VAL A 71 -6.36 -10.16 5.38
C VAL A 71 -5.58 -8.91 4.98
N PHE A 72 -6.30 -7.88 4.52
CA PHE A 72 -5.76 -6.54 4.34
C PHE A 72 -5.65 -5.81 5.67
N ALA A 73 -4.52 -5.15 5.86
CA ALA A 73 -4.25 -4.25 6.95
C ALA A 73 -4.30 -2.80 6.44
N THR A 74 -4.87 -1.89 7.24
CA THR A 74 -4.98 -0.46 6.92
C THR A 74 -4.22 0.42 7.90
N ASN A 75 -3.42 -0.18 8.78
CA ASN A 75 -2.47 0.52 9.63
C ASN A 75 -1.12 0.69 8.93
N ALA A 76 -0.63 1.93 8.92
CA ALA A 76 0.74 2.26 8.61
C ALA A 76 1.12 3.59 9.27
N LEU A 77 2.36 3.74 9.74
CA LEU A 77 2.80 4.98 10.37
C LEU A 77 2.67 6.20 9.45
N ILE A 78 2.85 6.03 8.14
CA ILE A 78 2.66 7.10 7.15
C ILE A 78 1.23 7.62 7.09
N ASN A 79 0.25 6.90 7.64
CA ASN A 79 -1.13 7.39 7.74
C ASN A 79 -1.29 8.44 8.84
N MET A 80 -0.39 8.51 9.83
CA MET A 80 -0.43 9.55 10.87
C MET A 80 -0.03 10.89 10.29
N LYS A 81 -1.03 11.75 10.07
CA LYS A 81 -0.89 13.10 9.53
C LYS A 81 -1.63 14.04 10.46
N PRO A 82 -0.97 14.84 11.30
CA PRO A 82 -1.61 15.63 12.35
C PRO A 82 -2.83 16.45 11.89
N LYS A 83 -2.81 16.95 10.65
CA LYS A 83 -3.88 17.72 10.05
C LYS A 83 -5.07 16.89 9.53
N TYR A 84 -4.86 15.63 9.16
CA TYR A 84 -5.81 14.85 8.36
C TYR A 84 -6.22 13.51 8.99
N ASN A 85 -5.35 12.91 9.81
CA ASN A 85 -5.54 11.58 10.39
C ASN A 85 -4.59 11.40 11.59
N SER A 86 -5.13 11.31 12.81
CA SER A 86 -4.34 11.23 14.05
C SER A 86 -3.91 9.81 14.44
N SER A 87 -4.16 8.81 13.59
CA SER A 87 -3.91 7.38 13.86
C SER A 87 -3.07 6.74 12.74
N ALA A 88 -2.44 5.61 13.02
CA ALA A 88 -1.84 4.79 11.98
C ALA A 88 -2.90 4.11 11.10
N GLU A 89 -4.12 3.95 11.61
CA GLU A 89 -5.27 3.46 10.84
C GLU A 89 -5.82 4.53 9.89
N ILE A 90 -6.40 4.10 8.76
CA ILE A 90 -7.14 4.99 7.87
C ILE A 90 -8.53 5.24 8.48
N LEU A 91 -8.68 6.35 9.22
CA LEU A 91 -9.92 6.67 9.93
C LEU A 91 -11.05 7.11 8.98
N ASN A 92 -10.71 7.79 7.89
CA ASN A 92 -11.70 8.21 6.90
C ASN A 92 -12.20 6.98 6.12
N GLU A 93 -13.45 6.60 6.37
CA GLU A 93 -14.06 5.41 5.79
C GLU A 93 -14.06 5.41 4.25
N LYS A 94 -14.36 6.54 3.62
CA LYS A 94 -14.37 6.65 2.14
C LYS A 94 -12.98 6.38 1.57
N LYS A 95 -11.95 7.00 2.15
CA LYS A 95 -10.55 6.76 1.75
C LYS A 95 -10.13 5.31 1.98
N ARG A 96 -10.54 4.70 3.09
CA ARG A 96 -10.26 3.29 3.41
C ARG A 96 -10.89 2.34 2.40
N ILE A 97 -12.15 2.57 2.03
CA ILE A 97 -12.84 1.76 1.01
C ILE A 97 -12.13 1.87 -0.34
N ILE A 98 -11.74 3.09 -0.75
CA ILE A 98 -10.99 3.30 -2.01
C ILE A 98 -9.65 2.57 -1.97
N PHE A 99 -8.88 2.72 -0.88
CA PHE A 99 -7.61 2.04 -0.68
C PHE A 99 -7.76 0.51 -0.84
N LEU A 100 -8.70 -0.10 -0.12
CA LEU A 100 -8.95 -1.55 -0.18
C LEU A 100 -9.39 -2.01 -1.57
N LYS A 101 -10.22 -1.22 -2.26
CA LYS A 101 -10.66 -1.52 -3.63
C LYS A 101 -9.49 -1.54 -4.60
N ILE A 102 -8.59 -0.55 -4.53
CA ILE A 102 -7.40 -0.47 -5.38
C ILE A 102 -6.44 -1.61 -5.01
N ALA A 103 -6.16 -1.83 -3.72
CA ALA A 103 -5.28 -2.88 -3.25
C ALA A 103 -5.74 -4.27 -3.75
N LYS A 104 -7.03 -4.59 -3.60
CA LYS A 104 -7.62 -5.85 -4.08
C LYS A 104 -7.57 -5.98 -5.60
N LYS A 105 -7.76 -4.87 -6.34
CA LYS A 105 -7.65 -4.87 -7.81
C LYS A 105 -6.24 -5.23 -8.28
N TYR A 106 -5.21 -4.66 -7.64
CA TYR A 106 -3.82 -4.84 -8.04
C TYR A 106 -3.22 -6.17 -7.55
N LEU A 107 -3.66 -6.67 -6.40
CA LEU A 107 -3.18 -7.93 -5.82
C LEU A 107 -4.13 -9.11 -6.11
N ASP A 108 -4.88 -9.07 -7.22
CA ASP A 108 -5.85 -10.11 -7.57
C ASP A 108 -5.21 -11.51 -7.70
N VAL A 109 -3.93 -11.56 -8.05
CA VAL A 109 -3.12 -12.79 -8.13
C VAL A 109 -3.03 -13.55 -6.81
N LEU A 110 -3.22 -12.89 -5.66
CA LEU A 110 -3.19 -13.53 -4.33
C LEU A 110 -4.48 -14.26 -3.97
N PHE A 111 -5.52 -14.14 -4.80
CA PHE A 111 -6.84 -14.74 -4.59
C PHE A 111 -7.22 -15.77 -5.66
N LYS A 112 -6.28 -16.10 -6.56
CA LYS A 112 -6.44 -17.15 -7.57
C LYS A 112 -5.84 -18.45 -7.03
#